data_AF-A0A1I1VSX8-F1
#
_entry.id   AF-A0A1I1VSX8-F1
#
_cell.length_a   1.000
_cell.length_b   1.000
_cell.length_c   1.000
_cell.angle_alpha   90.00
_cell.angle_beta   90.00
_cell.angle_gamma   90.00
#
_symmetry.space_group_name_H-M   'P 1'
#
loop_
_entity.id
_entity.type
_entity.pdbx_description
1 polymer ?
#
loop_
_entity_poly.entity_id
_entity_poly.type
_entity_poly.pdbx_seq_one_letter_code
_entity_poly.pdbx_strand_id
1 'polypeptide(L)'
;MTGSPSTTNSSGTEGQTTSTGSSTGDTGGPSTHAICDRYLACISAAAPGELPAAQMGFGQNGTCWQGSENDAQLCLDACEAGLETFNEAFPDEPKCALCQDHTECDADAGELCDQGKCTVTTCSDGVVDAEEVCDSQPGYDADCLGPSECNPFSNFGCSESNTCAIQPMYTFDEITLARCLSYPEWFFALEGDPCQDFGPDPTVCDLGLGCASPALLPDCDPGMGKGCCTPLCTLDDPQQCSVNEKCVPYQDASGYILAPELTYLGMCVPK
;
A
#
# COMPACT_ATOMS: atom_id res chain seq x y z
N MET A 1 -53.07 57.57 21.42
CA MET A 1 -52.69 58.84 20.77
C MET A 1 -51.17 58.88 20.72
N THR A 2 -50.57 59.43 19.65
CA THR A 2 -49.12 59.67 19.43
C THR A 2 -48.15 58.48 19.65
N GLY A 3 -47.14 58.24 18.81
CA GLY A 3 -46.76 58.90 17.56
C GLY A 3 -45.32 58.51 17.17
N SER A 4 -45.13 58.08 15.92
CA SER A 4 -43.83 57.77 15.29
C SER A 4 -43.04 59.08 14.97
N PRO A 5 -41.86 59.10 14.29
CA PRO A 5 -41.13 57.99 13.66
C PRO A 5 -39.58 58.03 13.80
N SER A 6 -38.89 57.11 13.10
CA SER A 6 -37.68 57.43 12.30
C SER A 6 -37.53 56.43 11.15
N THR A 7 -37.08 56.92 9.99
CA THR A 7 -36.96 56.20 8.70
C THR A 7 -35.69 56.61 7.98
N THR A 8 -35.16 55.75 7.08
CA THR A 8 -34.32 56.00 5.86
C THR A 8 -33.64 54.65 5.50
N ASN A 9 -33.94 53.95 4.39
CA ASN A 9 -33.55 54.15 2.97
C ASN A 9 -32.03 54.14 2.71
N SER A 10 -31.45 53.66 1.60
CA SER A 10 -31.93 52.81 0.48
C SER A 10 -30.72 52.40 -0.42
N SER A 11 -30.84 51.29 -1.16
CA SER A 11 -29.99 50.90 -2.31
C SER A 11 -28.50 50.54 -2.01
N GLY A 12 -27.77 49.79 -2.84
CA GLY A 12 -28.19 48.97 -3.99
C GLY A 12 -27.03 48.50 -4.92
N THR A 13 -27.06 47.21 -5.28
CA THR A 13 -26.77 46.65 -6.62
C THR A 13 -25.33 46.64 -7.22
N GLU A 14 -24.78 45.41 -7.26
CA GLU A 14 -23.93 44.78 -8.30
C GLU A 14 -22.49 45.28 -8.61
N GLY A 15 -21.62 44.31 -8.95
CA GLY A 15 -20.17 44.53 -9.13
C GLY A 15 -19.31 43.31 -9.45
N GLN A 16 -19.83 42.38 -10.26
CA GLN A 16 -19.09 41.64 -11.31
C GLN A 16 -17.81 40.82 -10.95
N THR A 17 -17.96 39.51 -10.80
CA THR A 17 -16.90 38.49 -10.99
C THR A 17 -17.06 37.79 -12.35
N THR A 18 -15.95 37.51 -13.07
CA THR A 18 -16.02 36.83 -14.38
C THR A 18 -14.72 36.08 -14.75
N SER A 19 -14.68 34.78 -14.43
CA SER A 19 -14.03 33.69 -15.22
C SER A 19 -12.48 33.71 -15.37
N THR A 20 -11.77 32.66 -15.82
CA THR A 20 -12.16 31.34 -16.41
C THR A 20 -11.07 30.28 -16.13
N GLY A 21 -11.39 28.98 -16.23
CA GLY A 21 -10.43 27.85 -16.15
C GLY A 21 -10.94 26.76 -15.18
N SER A 22 -11.79 25.80 -15.53
CA SER A 22 -11.83 24.91 -16.71
C SER A 22 -10.66 23.92 -16.81
N SER A 23 -10.69 22.91 -15.94
CA SER A 23 -10.41 21.52 -16.35
C SER A 23 -11.74 20.76 -16.44
N THR A 24 -11.84 19.80 -17.36
CA THR A 24 -13.11 19.13 -17.68
C THR A 24 -13.01 17.62 -17.54
N GLY A 25 -13.98 17.03 -16.84
CA GLY A 25 -14.35 15.64 -16.97
C GLY A 25 -13.78 14.73 -15.89
N ASP A 26 -14.62 14.43 -14.91
CA ASP A 26 -14.82 13.04 -14.52
C ASP A 26 -16.32 12.71 -14.65
N THR A 27 -16.65 11.42 -14.76
CA THR A 27 -17.94 10.88 -15.17
C THR A 27 -18.75 10.27 -14.02
N GLY A 28 -18.53 10.76 -12.80
CA GLY A 28 -19.26 10.32 -11.60
C GLY A 28 -20.75 10.65 -11.64
N GLY A 29 -21.58 9.63 -11.84
CA GLY A 29 -23.03 9.70 -11.62
C GLY A 29 -23.76 8.39 -11.90
N PRO A 30 -24.85 8.06 -11.17
CA PRO A 30 -25.52 8.86 -10.15
C PRO A 30 -25.24 8.34 -8.72
N SER A 31 -24.15 8.79 -8.10
CA SER A 31 -23.72 8.40 -6.75
C SER A 31 -24.48 9.11 -5.60
N THR A 32 -25.30 10.13 -5.91
CA THR A 32 -25.88 11.14 -5.00
C THR A 32 -26.98 10.63 -4.03
N HIS A 33 -26.91 9.36 -3.64
CA HIS A 33 -27.76 8.75 -2.59
C HIS A 33 -27.09 7.50 -1.98
N ALA A 34 -26.05 6.93 -2.60
CA ALA A 34 -25.46 5.64 -2.19
C ALA A 34 -24.87 5.67 -0.77
N ILE A 35 -24.20 6.76 -0.38
CA ILE A 35 -23.70 6.96 0.99
C ILE A 35 -24.85 7.03 2.01
N CYS A 36 -26.00 7.60 1.65
CA CYS A 36 -27.19 7.63 2.50
C CYS A 36 -27.90 6.27 2.59
N ASP A 37 -27.96 5.49 1.49
CA ASP A 37 -28.46 4.11 1.56
C ASP A 37 -27.55 3.23 2.44
N ARG A 38 -26.22 3.42 2.38
CA ARG A 38 -25.25 2.75 3.26
C ARG A 38 -25.42 3.16 4.73
N TYR A 39 -25.54 4.46 5.01
CA TYR A 39 -25.84 4.98 6.36
C TYR A 39 -27.16 4.42 6.92
N LEU A 40 -28.23 4.38 6.12
CA LEU A 40 -29.50 3.77 6.52
C LEU A 40 -29.41 2.25 6.71
N ALA A 41 -28.60 1.56 5.90
CA ALA A 41 -28.32 0.13 6.06
C ALA A 41 -27.54 -0.15 7.36
N CYS A 42 -26.54 0.67 7.69
CA CYS A 42 -25.82 0.63 8.96
C CYS A 42 -26.77 0.82 10.15
N ILE A 43 -27.57 1.90 10.18
CA ILE A 43 -28.56 2.13 11.25
C ILE A 43 -29.53 0.95 11.36
N SER A 44 -29.95 0.34 10.24
CA SER A 44 -30.88 -0.80 10.26
C SER A 44 -30.33 -2.04 10.98
N ALA A 45 -29.01 -2.15 11.14
CA ALA A 45 -28.35 -3.24 11.84
C ALA A 45 -27.92 -2.83 13.26
N ALA A 46 -27.18 -1.72 13.39
CA ALA A 46 -26.61 -1.27 14.64
C ALA A 46 -27.60 -0.59 15.59
N ALA A 47 -28.54 0.21 15.06
CA ALA A 47 -29.50 1.00 15.84
C ALA A 47 -30.91 1.04 15.21
N PRO A 48 -31.60 -0.11 15.02
CA PRO A 48 -32.87 -0.17 14.28
C PRO A 48 -34.03 0.63 14.92
N GLY A 49 -33.89 1.09 16.17
CA GLY A 49 -34.82 2.03 16.82
C GLY A 49 -34.78 3.45 16.23
N GLU A 50 -33.62 3.88 15.73
CA GLU A 50 -33.40 5.23 15.15
C GLU A 50 -33.72 5.27 13.64
N LEU A 51 -33.75 4.11 12.99
CA LEU A 51 -34.02 3.99 11.55
C LEU A 51 -35.27 4.75 11.06
N PRO A 52 -36.42 4.75 11.75
CA PRO A 52 -37.60 5.50 11.30
C PRO A 52 -37.38 7.03 11.29
N ALA A 53 -36.53 7.55 12.18
CA ALA A 53 -36.19 8.98 12.19
C ALA A 53 -35.24 9.31 11.03
N ALA A 54 -34.20 8.50 10.83
CA ALA A 54 -33.25 8.68 9.73
C ALA A 54 -33.92 8.55 8.36
N GLN A 55 -34.85 7.60 8.18
CA GLN A 55 -35.59 7.40 6.93
C GLN A 55 -36.49 8.60 6.55
N MET A 56 -36.98 9.39 7.52
CA MET A 56 -37.73 10.62 7.24
C MET A 56 -36.85 11.77 6.72
N GLY A 57 -35.57 11.80 7.10
CA GLY A 57 -34.60 12.76 6.59
C GLY A 57 -33.97 12.31 5.28
N PHE A 58 -33.24 11.20 5.34
CA PHE A 58 -32.27 10.75 4.33
C PHE A 58 -32.79 9.66 3.38
N GLY A 59 -33.92 9.01 3.67
CA GLY A 59 -34.48 7.99 2.78
C GLY A 59 -34.94 8.57 1.45
N GLN A 60 -35.16 7.73 0.42
CA GLN A 60 -35.48 8.15 -0.96
C GLN A 60 -36.65 9.15 -1.13
N ASN A 61 -37.56 9.23 -0.15
CA ASN A 61 -38.69 10.19 -0.14
C ASN A 61 -38.62 11.19 1.05
N GLY A 62 -37.48 11.24 1.74
CA GLY A 62 -37.22 12.08 2.90
C GLY A 62 -37.05 13.56 2.55
N THR A 63 -36.91 14.41 3.55
CA THR A 63 -36.88 15.87 3.35
C THR A 63 -35.61 16.36 2.65
N CYS A 64 -34.49 15.64 2.73
CA CYS A 64 -33.23 16.00 2.08
C CYS A 64 -33.36 16.24 0.58
N TRP A 65 -34.10 15.36 -0.10
CA TRP A 65 -34.20 15.34 -1.56
C TRP A 65 -35.33 16.21 -2.11
N GLN A 66 -35.99 16.99 -1.25
CA GLN A 66 -37.09 17.90 -1.59
C GLN A 66 -36.66 19.38 -1.61
N GLY A 67 -35.40 19.67 -1.25
CA GLY A 67 -34.81 21.00 -1.25
C GLY A 67 -34.13 21.38 -2.58
N SER A 68 -33.14 22.26 -2.49
CA SER A 68 -32.21 22.59 -3.57
C SER A 68 -31.04 21.60 -3.65
N GLU A 69 -30.22 21.71 -4.71
CA GLU A 69 -29.01 20.90 -4.88
C GLU A 69 -28.03 21.06 -3.71
N ASN A 70 -27.95 22.26 -3.11
CA ASN A 70 -27.16 22.51 -1.89
C ASN A 70 -27.73 21.78 -0.67
N ASP A 71 -29.06 21.68 -0.54
CA ASP A 71 -29.70 20.96 0.58
C ASP A 71 -29.49 19.44 0.45
N ALA A 72 -29.45 18.94 -0.80
CA ALA A 72 -29.10 17.56 -1.09
C ALA A 72 -27.63 17.26 -0.75
N GLN A 73 -26.68 18.14 -1.10
CA GLN A 73 -25.27 17.96 -0.74
C GLN A 73 -25.08 17.94 0.78
N LEU A 74 -25.65 18.90 1.51
CA LEU A 74 -25.59 18.94 2.98
C LEU A 74 -26.13 17.67 3.65
N CYS A 75 -27.02 16.93 2.96
CA CYS A 75 -27.48 15.63 3.43
C CYS A 75 -26.55 14.46 3.07
N LEU A 76 -25.77 14.54 2.00
CA LEU A 76 -24.71 13.57 1.71
C LEU A 76 -23.59 13.67 2.75
N ASP A 77 -23.10 14.90 2.99
CA ASP A 77 -22.10 15.23 4.03
C ASP A 77 -22.56 14.71 5.42
N ALA A 78 -23.86 14.81 5.72
CA ALA A 78 -24.45 14.34 6.98
C ALA A 78 -24.66 12.81 7.05
N CYS A 79 -24.82 12.13 5.90
CA CYS A 79 -24.84 10.67 5.83
C CYS A 79 -23.43 10.08 6.00
N GLU A 80 -22.42 10.75 5.45
CA GLU A 80 -21.00 10.41 5.56
C GLU A 80 -20.52 10.52 7.01
N ALA A 81 -20.64 11.69 7.63
CA ALA A 81 -20.31 11.88 9.05
C ALA A 81 -21.17 11.02 10.00
N GLY A 82 -22.39 10.68 9.57
CA GLY A 82 -23.24 9.71 10.26
C GLY A 82 -22.68 8.28 10.19
N LEU A 83 -22.15 7.87 9.04
CA LEU A 83 -21.52 6.57 8.83
C LEU A 83 -20.18 6.47 9.57
N GLU A 84 -19.37 7.53 9.61
CA GLU A 84 -18.18 7.65 10.47
C GLU A 84 -18.52 7.42 11.95
N THR A 85 -19.47 8.19 12.48
CA THR A 85 -19.90 8.09 13.88
C THR A 85 -20.37 6.67 14.24
N PHE A 86 -21.00 5.97 13.30
CA PHE A 86 -21.40 4.58 13.49
C PHE A 86 -20.26 3.56 13.27
N ASN A 87 -19.30 3.82 12.37
CA ASN A 87 -18.12 2.98 12.20
C ASN A 87 -17.25 2.95 13.46
N GLU A 88 -17.05 4.11 14.10
CA GLU A 88 -16.36 4.20 15.39
C GLU A 88 -17.08 3.44 16.51
N ALA A 89 -18.42 3.49 16.53
CA ALA A 89 -19.24 2.86 17.56
C ALA A 89 -19.49 1.36 17.35
N PHE A 90 -19.44 0.89 16.10
CA PHE A 90 -19.77 -0.47 15.67
C PHE A 90 -18.79 -1.00 14.59
N PRO A 91 -17.46 -1.04 14.87
CA PRO A 91 -16.46 -1.41 13.86
C PRO A 91 -16.62 -2.84 13.33
N ASP A 92 -17.23 -3.74 14.11
CA ASP A 92 -17.47 -5.14 13.74
C ASP A 92 -18.74 -5.36 12.87
N GLU A 93 -19.52 -4.31 12.55
CA GLU A 93 -20.73 -4.41 11.70
C GLU A 93 -20.42 -3.99 10.25
N PRO A 94 -20.33 -4.93 9.28
CA PRO A 94 -19.87 -4.61 7.92
C PRO A 94 -20.74 -3.60 7.16
N LYS A 95 -22.02 -3.42 7.54
CA LYS A 95 -22.86 -2.37 6.93
C LYS A 95 -22.47 -0.96 7.34
N CYS A 96 -21.73 -0.80 8.43
CA CYS A 96 -21.22 0.47 8.92
C CYS A 96 -19.81 0.79 8.38
N ALA A 97 -19.32 0.04 7.40
CA ALA A 97 -18.08 0.32 6.68
C ALA A 97 -18.13 1.66 5.92
N LEU A 98 -17.07 2.46 6.05
CA LEU A 98 -16.84 3.73 5.33
C LEU A 98 -16.53 3.54 3.84
N CYS A 99 -16.12 2.33 3.44
CA CYS A 99 -15.89 1.96 2.05
C CYS A 99 -16.25 0.49 1.82
N GLN A 100 -16.46 0.10 0.56
CA GLN A 100 -16.67 -1.29 0.11
C GLN A 100 -15.56 -1.75 -0.86
N ASP A 101 -14.95 -0.81 -1.59
CA ASP A 101 -13.76 -1.01 -2.40
C ASP A 101 -12.96 0.30 -2.52
N HIS A 102 -11.75 0.23 -3.08
CA HIS A 102 -10.81 1.36 -3.15
C HIS A 102 -11.31 2.55 -4.01
N THR A 103 -12.33 2.37 -4.86
CA THR A 103 -12.89 3.47 -5.67
C THR A 103 -13.81 4.41 -4.86
N GLU A 104 -14.08 4.07 -3.59
CA GLU A 104 -14.78 4.92 -2.64
C GLU A 104 -13.85 5.75 -1.73
N CYS A 105 -12.52 5.71 -1.94
CA CYS A 105 -11.51 6.42 -1.14
C CYS A 105 -10.70 7.44 -1.99
N ASP A 106 -9.96 8.35 -1.35
CA ASP A 106 -9.17 9.37 -2.06
C ASP A 106 -7.88 8.80 -2.70
N ALA A 107 -8.00 8.38 -3.96
CA ALA A 107 -6.89 7.86 -4.76
C ALA A 107 -5.81 8.91 -5.09
N ASP A 108 -6.11 10.21 -5.08
CA ASP A 108 -5.11 11.29 -5.25
C ASP A 108 -4.29 11.49 -3.95
N ALA A 109 -4.86 11.12 -2.79
CA ALA A 109 -4.19 11.08 -1.49
C ALA A 109 -3.51 9.73 -1.17
N GLY A 110 -3.69 8.70 -2.01
CA GLY A 110 -3.17 7.35 -1.78
C GLY A 110 -3.98 6.53 -0.77
N GLU A 111 -5.27 6.82 -0.60
CA GLU A 111 -6.15 6.06 0.28
C GLU A 111 -6.69 4.78 -0.36
N LEU A 112 -6.75 3.72 0.43
CA LEU A 112 -7.34 2.43 0.08
C LEU A 112 -8.48 2.09 1.04
N CYS A 113 -9.44 1.30 0.56
CA CYS A 113 -10.36 0.62 1.46
C CYS A 113 -9.67 -0.59 2.13
N ASP A 114 -9.37 -0.51 3.42
CA ASP A 114 -9.02 -1.66 4.26
C ASP A 114 -10.04 -1.84 5.40
N GLN A 115 -10.49 -3.07 5.62
CA GLN A 115 -11.47 -3.45 6.66
C GLN A 115 -12.71 -2.53 6.77
N GLY A 116 -13.10 -1.89 5.67
CA GLY A 116 -14.21 -0.95 5.64
C GLY A 116 -13.86 0.46 6.18
N LYS A 117 -12.60 0.88 6.05
CA LYS A 117 -12.11 2.24 6.31
C LYS A 117 -11.24 2.70 5.13
N CYS A 118 -11.33 3.97 4.77
CA CYS A 118 -10.31 4.57 3.92
C CYS A 118 -9.07 4.84 4.78
N THR A 119 -7.94 4.29 4.37
CA THR A 119 -6.64 4.44 5.05
C THR A 119 -5.57 4.77 4.03
N VAL A 120 -4.67 5.69 4.37
CA VAL A 120 -3.44 5.93 3.60
C VAL A 120 -2.49 4.75 3.85
N THR A 121 -2.73 3.67 3.12
CA THR A 121 -1.93 2.44 3.16
C THR A 121 -0.85 2.57 2.10
N THR A 122 0.41 2.69 2.53
CA THR A 122 1.58 2.89 1.66
C THR A 122 1.77 1.75 0.65
N CYS A 123 1.42 0.52 1.05
CA CYS A 123 1.56 -0.75 0.34
C CYS A 123 0.78 -0.92 -1.00
N SER A 124 0.47 0.15 -1.75
CA SER A 124 -0.34 0.08 -2.99
C SER A 124 -0.08 1.14 -4.05
N ASP A 125 0.92 2.01 -3.94
CA ASP A 125 1.33 2.84 -5.09
C ASP A 125 2.10 2.03 -6.16
N GLY A 126 2.57 0.83 -5.79
CA GLY A 126 3.34 -0.09 -6.62
C GLY A 126 4.86 0.04 -6.47
N VAL A 127 5.34 0.81 -5.48
CA VAL A 127 6.76 1.05 -5.19
C VAL A 127 7.09 0.48 -3.81
N VAL A 128 8.04 -0.45 -3.76
CA VAL A 128 8.46 -1.05 -2.48
C VAL A 128 9.46 -0.11 -1.79
N ASP A 129 8.97 0.69 -0.86
CA ASP A 129 9.80 1.48 0.05
C ASP A 129 10.61 0.54 0.99
N ALA A 130 11.59 1.09 1.71
CA ALA A 130 12.56 0.31 2.51
C ALA A 130 11.95 -0.51 3.68
N GLU A 131 10.63 -0.48 3.85
CA GLU A 131 9.87 -1.06 4.95
C GLU A 131 8.77 -2.07 4.48
N GLU A 132 8.67 -2.39 3.17
CA GLU A 132 7.48 -3.08 2.54
C GLU A 132 7.69 -4.47 1.85
N VAL A 133 6.61 -5.27 1.66
CA VAL A 133 6.62 -6.78 1.61
C VAL A 133 5.46 -7.50 0.84
N CYS A 134 4.70 -8.45 1.43
CA CYS A 134 3.69 -9.42 0.89
C CYS A 134 4.07 -10.47 -0.18
N ASP A 135 3.06 -11.31 -0.50
CA ASP A 135 3.12 -12.67 -1.04
C ASP A 135 2.02 -13.04 -2.09
N SER A 136 1.22 -12.09 -2.56
CA SER A 136 0.40 -12.18 -3.81
C SER A 136 -0.78 -13.20 -3.89
N GLN A 137 -1.84 -13.06 -3.10
CA GLN A 137 -3.15 -13.69 -3.39
C GLN A 137 -4.20 -12.74 -4.05
N PRO A 138 -5.28 -13.27 -4.67
CA PRO A 138 -6.27 -12.47 -5.38
C PRO A 138 -7.25 -11.71 -4.46
N GLY A 139 -6.78 -10.59 -3.90
CA GLY A 139 -7.57 -9.62 -3.15
C GLY A 139 -7.25 -9.61 -1.65
N TYR A 140 -6.51 -8.57 -1.24
CA TYR A 140 -5.87 -8.37 0.06
C TYR A 140 -4.77 -9.39 0.40
N ASP A 141 -3.52 -8.91 0.36
CA ASP A 141 -2.46 -9.21 1.32
C ASP A 141 -1.78 -7.85 1.62
N ALA A 142 -1.13 -7.67 2.78
CA ALA A 142 -1.09 -6.34 3.43
C ALA A 142 0.21 -5.51 3.24
N ASP A 143 1.14 -5.91 2.37
CA ASP A 143 2.49 -5.30 2.34
C ASP A 143 3.23 -5.13 0.97
N CYS A 144 2.91 -5.84 -0.12
CA CYS A 144 2.75 -5.28 -1.48
C CYS A 144 3.76 -5.22 -2.69
N LEU A 145 4.75 -5.99 -3.23
CA LEU A 145 5.53 -7.27 -3.24
C LEU A 145 4.92 -8.65 -3.62
N GLY A 146 5.79 -9.49 -4.21
CA GLY A 146 5.50 -10.65 -5.10
C GLY A 146 5.54 -12.06 -4.45
N PRO A 147 5.47 -13.17 -5.23
CA PRO A 147 5.15 -14.52 -4.73
C PRO A 147 6.23 -15.27 -3.89
N SER A 148 7.11 -14.55 -3.19
CA SER A 148 8.22 -15.07 -2.39
C SER A 148 7.86 -15.28 -0.92
N GLU A 149 8.58 -16.15 -0.22
CA GLU A 149 8.30 -16.50 1.18
C GLU A 149 8.65 -15.36 2.18
N CYS A 150 9.51 -14.41 1.79
CA CYS A 150 9.97 -13.30 2.64
C CYS A 150 10.74 -12.23 1.84
N ASN A 151 10.98 -11.05 2.45
CA ASN A 151 11.82 -9.98 1.89
C ASN A 151 13.28 -10.09 2.37
N PRO A 152 14.28 -10.27 1.47
CA PRO A 152 15.69 -10.44 1.84
C PRO A 152 16.40 -9.14 2.28
N PHE A 153 15.74 -7.98 2.20
CA PHE A 153 16.23 -6.71 2.76
C PHE A 153 15.81 -6.54 4.24
N SER A 154 14.51 -6.72 4.52
CA SER A 154 13.89 -6.33 5.81
C SER A 154 13.63 -7.49 6.78
N ASN A 155 13.89 -8.74 6.36
CA ASN A 155 13.59 -9.99 7.08
C ASN A 155 12.10 -10.29 7.31
N PHE A 156 11.20 -9.44 6.81
CA PHE A 156 9.77 -9.65 7.00
C PHE A 156 9.26 -10.88 6.23
N GLY A 157 8.18 -11.48 6.73
CA GLY A 157 7.74 -12.83 6.39
C GLY A 157 8.35 -13.89 7.31
N CYS A 158 9.53 -13.63 7.87
CA CYS A 158 10.20 -14.53 8.80
C CYS A 158 9.88 -14.23 10.28
N SER A 159 9.77 -15.30 11.07
CA SER A 159 9.73 -15.21 12.54
C SER A 159 11.07 -14.76 13.11
N GLU A 160 11.08 -14.15 14.30
CA GLU A 160 12.26 -13.62 15.02
C GLU A 160 13.50 -14.54 15.08
N SER A 161 13.33 -15.86 14.98
CA SER A 161 14.43 -16.85 15.00
C SER A 161 15.01 -17.23 13.64
N ASN A 162 14.56 -16.58 12.55
CA ASN A 162 14.88 -16.95 11.17
C ASN A 162 15.33 -15.71 10.38
N THR A 163 16.19 -15.93 9.39
CA THR A 163 16.65 -14.90 8.44
C THR A 163 16.11 -15.19 7.04
N CYS A 164 15.53 -14.20 6.38
CA CYS A 164 15.21 -14.26 4.96
C CYS A 164 16.50 -14.16 4.16
N ALA A 165 16.79 -15.20 3.38
CA ALA A 165 17.98 -15.20 2.52
C ALA A 165 17.69 -15.90 1.20
N ILE A 166 18.49 -15.56 0.19
CA ILE A 166 18.35 -16.08 -1.16
C ILE A 166 19.17 -17.37 -1.27
N GLN A 167 18.49 -18.52 -1.25
CA GLN A 167 19.12 -19.83 -1.23
C GLN A 167 18.94 -20.57 -2.58
N PRO A 168 20.00 -21.12 -3.18
CA PRO A 168 19.88 -22.02 -4.33
C PRO A 168 19.23 -23.35 -3.93
N MET A 169 18.24 -23.78 -4.71
CA MET A 169 17.64 -25.10 -4.61
C MET A 169 18.50 -26.15 -5.32
N TYR A 170 18.65 -27.31 -4.69
CA TYR A 170 19.35 -28.48 -5.25
C TYR A 170 18.56 -29.22 -6.36
N THR A 171 17.68 -28.52 -7.08
CA THR A 171 17.03 -29.01 -8.32
C THR A 171 17.95 -28.81 -9.52
N PHE A 172 17.68 -29.49 -10.62
CA PHE A 172 18.60 -29.58 -11.78
C PHE A 172 18.77 -28.27 -12.59
N ASP A 173 18.02 -27.22 -12.23
CA ASP A 173 17.76 -26.06 -13.08
C ASP A 173 18.36 -24.73 -12.52
N GLU A 174 19.29 -24.82 -11.56
CA GLU A 174 20.02 -23.68 -10.95
C GLU A 174 19.11 -22.52 -10.46
N ILE A 175 17.99 -22.91 -9.83
CA ILE A 175 16.96 -22.01 -9.27
C ILE A 175 17.35 -21.54 -7.87
N THR A 176 17.13 -20.26 -7.56
CA THR A 176 17.20 -19.65 -6.22
C THR A 176 15.81 -19.24 -5.75
N LEU A 177 15.55 -19.31 -4.44
CA LEU A 177 14.35 -18.73 -3.79
C LEU A 177 14.78 -17.77 -2.67
N ALA A 178 14.05 -16.67 -2.48
CA ALA A 178 14.06 -15.93 -1.22
C ALA A 178 13.19 -16.69 -0.20
N ARG A 179 13.76 -17.08 0.94
CA ARG A 179 13.09 -17.95 1.93
C ARG A 179 13.61 -17.80 3.37
N CYS A 180 12.77 -18.18 4.34
CA CYS A 180 13.13 -18.10 5.76
C CYS A 180 14.00 -19.28 6.18
N LEU A 181 15.22 -18.97 6.61
CA LEU A 181 16.20 -19.94 7.07
C LEU A 181 16.37 -19.86 8.59
N SER A 182 16.22 -21.00 9.27
CA SER A 182 16.48 -21.15 10.71
C SER A 182 17.86 -21.77 10.92
N TYR A 183 18.90 -20.95 10.78
CA TYR A 183 20.30 -21.31 11.02
C TYR A 183 20.90 -20.46 12.14
N PRO A 184 21.94 -20.95 12.86
CA PRO A 184 22.68 -20.12 13.81
C PRO A 184 23.40 -18.95 13.12
N GLU A 185 23.60 -17.83 13.82
CA GLU A 185 24.28 -16.62 13.32
C GLU A 185 25.62 -16.91 12.60
N TRP A 186 26.42 -17.86 13.10
CA TRP A 186 27.72 -18.21 12.51
C TRP A 186 27.66 -18.88 11.13
N PHE A 187 26.45 -19.23 10.66
CA PHE A 187 26.22 -19.87 9.36
C PHE A 187 26.09 -18.87 8.20
N PHE A 188 25.83 -17.60 8.52
CA PHE A 188 25.67 -16.54 7.53
C PHE A 188 27.02 -15.90 7.17
N ALA A 189 27.26 -15.74 5.87
CA ALA A 189 28.46 -15.09 5.32
C ALA A 189 28.27 -13.57 5.24
N LEU A 190 29.29 -12.82 5.66
CA LEU A 190 29.29 -11.35 5.63
C LEU A 190 29.71 -10.81 4.26
N GLU A 191 29.67 -9.49 4.08
CA GLU A 191 30.13 -8.84 2.86
C GLU A 191 31.61 -9.20 2.55
N GLY A 192 31.85 -9.71 1.34
CA GLY A 192 33.15 -10.19 0.89
C GLY A 192 33.49 -11.63 1.25
N ASP A 193 32.74 -12.29 2.14
CA ASP A 193 32.93 -13.73 2.43
C ASP A 193 32.46 -14.61 1.26
N PRO A 194 33.07 -15.79 1.06
CA PRO A 194 32.71 -16.71 -0.03
C PRO A 194 31.37 -17.42 0.24
N CYS A 195 30.38 -17.21 -0.63
CA CYS A 195 29.14 -17.99 -0.63
C CYS A 195 29.39 -19.40 -1.20
N GLN A 196 28.88 -20.42 -0.50
CA GLN A 196 29.17 -21.83 -0.80
C GLN A 196 27.89 -22.64 -1.04
N ASP A 197 27.59 -22.88 -2.30
CA ASP A 197 26.46 -23.72 -2.72
C ASP A 197 26.70 -25.23 -2.49
N PHE A 198 27.92 -25.63 -2.10
CA PHE A 198 28.37 -27.03 -2.08
C PHE A 198 29.09 -27.40 -0.78
N GLY A 199 28.35 -27.93 0.18
CA GLY A 199 28.90 -28.53 1.40
C GLY A 199 27.83 -29.25 2.23
N PRO A 200 28.22 -29.89 3.35
CA PRO A 200 27.28 -30.20 4.43
C PRO A 200 26.71 -28.92 5.07
N ASP A 201 27.49 -27.83 5.02
CA ASP A 201 27.20 -26.52 5.61
C ASP A 201 27.22 -25.44 4.50
N PRO A 202 26.19 -25.35 3.64
CA PRO A 202 26.15 -24.39 2.53
C PRO A 202 26.05 -22.96 3.04
N THR A 203 27.13 -22.18 2.92
CA THR A 203 27.23 -20.83 3.49
C THR A 203 26.38 -19.85 2.67
N VAL A 204 25.26 -19.44 3.24
CA VAL A 204 24.33 -18.45 2.66
C VAL A 204 24.73 -17.06 3.13
N CYS A 205 24.54 -16.04 2.30
CA CYS A 205 24.79 -14.65 2.70
C CYS A 205 23.81 -14.18 3.78
N ASP A 206 24.25 -13.25 4.64
CA ASP A 206 23.42 -12.63 5.68
C ASP A 206 22.31 -11.73 5.11
N LEU A 207 21.43 -11.21 5.97
CA LEU A 207 20.36 -10.30 5.58
C LEU A 207 20.88 -9.09 4.79
N GLY A 208 20.18 -8.72 3.71
CA GLY A 208 20.60 -7.63 2.83
C GLY A 208 21.77 -7.98 1.91
N LEU A 209 22.26 -9.22 1.89
CA LEU A 209 23.37 -9.67 1.03
C LEU A 209 22.94 -10.76 0.04
N GLY A 210 23.61 -10.81 -1.11
CA GLY A 210 23.41 -11.82 -2.16
C GLY A 210 24.73 -12.37 -2.71
N CYS A 211 24.68 -13.60 -3.22
CA CYS A 211 25.85 -14.30 -3.78
C CYS A 211 26.10 -13.85 -5.22
N ALA A 212 27.09 -12.98 -5.44
CA ALA A 212 27.43 -12.44 -6.76
C ALA A 212 28.61 -13.17 -7.42
N SER A 213 28.56 -13.27 -8.75
CA SER A 213 29.49 -14.05 -9.54
C SER A 213 30.93 -13.49 -9.48
N PRO A 214 31.99 -14.33 -9.38
CA PRO A 214 33.39 -13.90 -9.45
C PRO A 214 33.76 -13.24 -10.80
N ALA A 215 32.91 -13.41 -11.83
CA ALA A 215 33.05 -12.69 -13.09
C ALA A 215 32.77 -11.17 -12.97
N LEU A 216 32.09 -10.74 -11.90
CA LEU A 216 31.75 -9.34 -11.60
C LEU A 216 32.47 -8.81 -10.35
N LEU A 217 32.90 -9.69 -9.44
CA LEU A 217 33.72 -9.37 -8.28
C LEU A 217 35.19 -9.82 -8.50
N PRO A 218 36.05 -9.03 -9.16
CA PRO A 218 37.41 -9.47 -9.52
C PRO A 218 38.36 -9.63 -8.32
N ASP A 219 38.04 -9.02 -7.18
CA ASP A 219 38.79 -9.14 -5.92
C ASP A 219 38.23 -10.24 -4.98
N CYS A 220 37.16 -10.94 -5.39
CA CYS A 220 36.63 -12.11 -4.67
C CYS A 220 37.56 -13.32 -4.88
N ASP A 221 38.06 -13.90 -3.78
CA ASP A 221 38.60 -15.27 -3.77
C ASP A 221 37.51 -16.21 -3.20
N PRO A 222 36.67 -16.84 -4.05
CA PRO A 222 35.63 -17.74 -3.57
C PRO A 222 36.20 -19.06 -3.02
N GLY A 223 37.49 -19.37 -3.25
CA GLY A 223 38.11 -20.64 -2.88
C GLY A 223 37.49 -21.84 -3.61
N MET A 224 36.52 -22.51 -2.96
CA MET A 224 35.68 -23.57 -3.55
C MET A 224 34.21 -23.15 -3.73
N GLY A 225 33.84 -21.95 -3.27
CA GLY A 225 32.51 -21.36 -3.41
C GLY A 225 32.19 -20.93 -4.84
N LYS A 226 31.01 -20.36 -5.01
CA LYS A 226 30.45 -19.98 -6.32
C LYS A 226 30.44 -18.46 -6.56
N GLY A 227 30.72 -17.67 -5.52
CA GLY A 227 30.76 -16.21 -5.53
C GLY A 227 31.29 -15.66 -4.21
N CYS A 228 31.14 -14.36 -4.02
CA CYS A 228 31.23 -13.73 -2.69
C CYS A 228 29.91 -12.99 -2.38
N CYS A 229 29.60 -12.86 -1.11
CA CYS A 229 28.44 -12.11 -0.65
C CYS A 229 28.66 -10.61 -0.83
N THR A 230 27.66 -9.92 -1.39
CA THR A 230 27.71 -8.49 -1.70
C THR A 230 26.34 -7.85 -1.44
N PRO A 231 26.24 -6.53 -1.20
CA PRO A 231 24.96 -5.89 -0.87
C PRO A 231 23.90 -6.10 -1.96
N LEU A 232 22.69 -6.42 -1.54
CA LEU A 232 21.50 -6.32 -2.37
C LEU A 232 21.16 -4.83 -2.59
N CYS A 233 20.39 -4.55 -3.64
CA CYS A 233 19.88 -3.21 -3.92
C CYS A 233 18.54 -3.27 -4.65
N THR A 234 17.68 -2.27 -4.45
CA THR A 234 16.51 -2.10 -5.31
C THR A 234 16.95 -1.48 -6.64
N LEU A 235 16.42 -1.99 -7.76
CA LEU A 235 16.78 -1.51 -9.10
C LEU A 235 16.27 -0.08 -9.36
N ASP A 236 15.22 0.33 -8.65
CA ASP A 236 14.61 1.65 -8.74
C ASP A 236 15.28 2.72 -7.84
N ASP A 237 15.98 2.34 -6.75
CA ASP A 237 16.91 3.23 -6.02
C ASP A 237 18.38 2.74 -6.08
N PRO A 238 19.09 3.02 -7.18
CA PRO A 238 20.51 2.69 -7.30
C PRO A 238 21.45 3.52 -6.39
N GLN A 239 20.93 4.36 -5.47
CA GLN A 239 21.75 5.05 -4.46
C GLN A 239 22.13 4.17 -3.28
N GLN A 240 21.51 3.00 -3.13
CA GLN A 240 21.85 2.01 -2.08
C GLN A 240 23.28 1.46 -2.23
N CYS A 241 23.82 1.43 -3.45
CA CYS A 241 25.18 0.98 -3.73
C CYS A 241 26.25 2.06 -3.51
N SER A 242 27.50 1.64 -3.26
CA SER A 242 28.62 2.57 -3.08
C SER A 242 28.87 3.42 -4.33
N VAL A 243 29.55 4.56 -4.16
CA VAL A 243 29.87 5.48 -5.28
C VAL A 243 30.65 4.83 -6.45
N ASN A 244 31.33 3.71 -6.22
CA ASN A 244 32.07 2.93 -7.22
C ASN A 244 31.28 1.74 -7.81
N GLU A 245 30.04 1.54 -7.36
CA GLU A 245 29.20 0.36 -7.64
C GLU A 245 27.89 0.76 -8.32
N LYS A 246 27.29 -0.20 -9.02
CA LYS A 246 26.03 -0.08 -9.75
C LYS A 246 25.11 -1.21 -9.28
N CYS A 247 23.82 -0.91 -9.14
CA CYS A 247 22.82 -1.95 -8.98
C CYS A 247 22.64 -2.68 -10.33
N VAL A 248 22.71 -4.02 -10.31
CA VAL A 248 22.54 -4.89 -11.49
C VAL A 248 21.53 -5.98 -11.12
N PRO A 249 20.58 -6.36 -12.01
CA PRO A 249 19.55 -7.35 -11.67
C PRO A 249 20.11 -8.64 -11.09
N TYR A 250 19.42 -9.23 -10.09
CA TYR A 250 19.96 -10.35 -9.34
C TYR A 250 20.38 -11.53 -10.23
N GLN A 251 19.60 -11.83 -11.27
CA GLN A 251 19.91 -12.92 -12.22
C GLN A 251 21.17 -12.62 -13.06
N ASP A 252 21.33 -11.38 -13.54
CA ASP A 252 22.54 -10.94 -14.26
C ASP A 252 23.78 -10.95 -13.36
N ALA A 253 23.61 -10.65 -12.07
CA ALA A 253 24.71 -10.49 -11.12
C ALA A 253 25.15 -11.81 -10.44
N SER A 254 24.23 -12.75 -10.23
CA SER A 254 24.52 -14.09 -9.67
C SER A 254 24.81 -15.13 -10.76
N GLY A 255 24.10 -15.06 -11.88
CA GLY A 255 23.97 -16.13 -12.86
C GLY A 255 22.89 -17.17 -12.53
N TYR A 256 22.13 -16.98 -11.45
CA TYR A 256 21.08 -17.90 -11.00
C TYR A 256 19.66 -17.41 -11.33
N ILE A 257 18.76 -18.35 -11.61
CA ILE A 257 17.36 -18.05 -11.91
C ILE A 257 16.62 -17.87 -10.58
N LEU A 258 16.19 -16.65 -10.29
CA LEU A 258 15.39 -16.36 -9.10
C LEU A 258 13.92 -16.71 -9.39
N ALA A 259 13.33 -17.57 -8.55
CA ALA A 259 11.94 -17.99 -8.64
C ALA A 259 11.19 -17.67 -7.32
N PRO A 260 10.02 -17.00 -7.36
CA PRO A 260 9.54 -16.21 -8.50
C PRO A 260 10.55 -15.13 -8.90
N GLU A 261 10.38 -14.55 -10.09
CA GLU A 261 11.23 -13.45 -10.55
C GLU A 261 10.95 -12.19 -9.72
N LEU A 262 11.89 -11.81 -8.85
CA LEU A 262 11.80 -10.59 -8.05
C LEU A 262 12.37 -9.41 -8.86
N THR A 263 11.54 -8.82 -9.72
CA THR A 263 11.94 -7.82 -10.72
C THR A 263 12.47 -6.49 -10.15
N TYR A 264 12.29 -6.25 -8.85
CA TYR A 264 12.86 -5.10 -8.12
C TYR A 264 14.28 -5.37 -7.61
N LEU A 265 14.73 -6.63 -7.58
CA LEU A 265 15.92 -7.06 -6.86
C LEU A 265 17.18 -7.06 -7.73
N GLY A 266 18.18 -6.30 -7.28
CA GLY A 266 19.53 -6.31 -7.81
C GLY A 266 20.59 -6.61 -6.75
N MET A 267 21.85 -6.60 -7.19
CA MET A 267 23.04 -6.63 -6.34
C MET A 267 24.00 -5.51 -6.74
N CYS A 268 24.67 -4.93 -5.75
CA CYS A 268 25.70 -3.94 -5.94
C CYS A 268 26.97 -4.61 -6.48
N VAL A 269 27.43 -4.19 -7.65
CA VAL A 269 28.67 -4.70 -8.27
C VAL A 269 29.55 -3.56 -8.79
N PRO A 270 30.88 -3.73 -8.88
CA PRO A 270 31.79 -2.73 -9.45
C PRO A 270 31.39 -2.25 -10.86
N LYS A 271 31.65 -0.96 -11.14
CA LYS A 271 31.25 -0.27 -12.39
C LYS A 271 31.99 -0.73 -13.64
#